data_AF-A0A0C3F2K0-F1
#
_entry.id   AF-A0A0C3F2K0-F1
#
_cell.length_a   1.000
_cell.length_b   1.000
_cell.length_c   1.000
_cell.angle_alpha   90.00
_cell.angle_beta   90.00
_cell.angle_gamma   90.00
#
_symmetry.space_group_name_H-M   'P 1'
#
loop_
_entity.id
_entity.type
_entity.pdbx_description
1 polymer ?
#
loop_
_entity_poly.entity_id
_entity_poly.type
_entity_poly.pdbx_seq_one_letter_code
_entity_poly.pdbx_strand_id
1 'polypeptide(L)'
;MSGYHRQEMLDDYMNDGNWKKFVRSIEALVEKWQRAKTGVEETGKAYEELTSRLDAEWIVDWMESEREALEVGGECIKIYEISMDTLPSMADIRLELAEKEVAARKISGSVSWLMEGFNIEKSQHSLQKHVTSLGRKLSASQKHDLLERWNHLAVRISAFEWKRLGFLMLDDDT
;
A
#
# COMPACT_ATOMS: atom_id res chain seq x y z
N MET A 1 -49.73 -1.48 -25.64
CA MET A 1 -48.46 -1.94 -26.25
C MET A 1 -48.45 -3.45 -26.29
N SER A 2 -48.27 -4.07 -27.46
CA SER A 2 -48.09 -5.52 -27.55
C SER A 2 -46.67 -5.90 -27.09
N GLY A 3 -46.47 -7.14 -26.65
CA GLY A 3 -45.15 -7.64 -26.24
C GLY A 3 -44.08 -7.48 -27.33
N TYR A 4 -44.48 -7.59 -28.60
CA TYR A 4 -43.61 -7.39 -29.76
C TYR A 4 -43.06 -5.96 -29.86
N HIS A 5 -43.90 -4.94 -29.63
CA HIS A 5 -43.45 -3.55 -29.68
C HIS A 5 -42.48 -3.20 -28.53
N ARG A 6 -42.68 -3.80 -27.35
CA ARG A 6 -41.74 -3.64 -26.23
C ARG A 6 -40.38 -4.29 -26.53
N GLN A 7 -40.38 -5.45 -27.18
CA GLN A 7 -39.15 -6.14 -27.56
C GLN A 7 -38.34 -5.30 -28.57
N GLU A 8 -39.01 -4.81 -29.61
CA GLU A 8 -38.40 -3.99 -30.67
C GLU A 8 -37.78 -2.70 -30.10
N MET A 9 -38.49 -2.00 -29.21
CA MET A 9 -37.92 -0.84 -28.51
C MET A 9 -36.69 -1.16 -27.66
N LEU A 10 -36.68 -2.32 -26.98
CA LEU A 10 -35.53 -2.74 -26.16
C LEU A 10 -34.34 -3.09 -27.05
N ASP A 11 -34.56 -3.81 -28.15
CA ASP A 11 -33.51 -4.18 -29.09
C ASP A 11 -32.90 -2.95 -29.76
N ASP A 12 -33.71 -1.97 -30.16
CA ASP A 12 -33.24 -0.69 -30.70
C ASP A 12 -32.39 0.09 -29.69
N TYR A 13 -32.84 0.15 -28.43
CA TYR A 13 -32.10 0.83 -27.37
C TYR A 13 -30.76 0.14 -27.06
N MET A 14 -30.77 -1.20 -27.04
CA MET A 14 -29.56 -2.00 -26.83
C MET A 14 -28.60 -1.88 -28.01
N ASN A 15 -29.10 -1.85 -29.25
CA ASN A 15 -28.29 -1.67 -30.45
C ASN A 15 -27.67 -0.27 -30.51
N ASP A 16 -28.42 0.79 -30.22
CA ASP A 16 -27.86 2.15 -30.13
C ASP A 16 -26.80 2.25 -29.01
N GLY A 17 -27.07 1.64 -27.85
CA GLY A 17 -26.11 1.55 -26.76
C GLY A 17 -24.81 0.82 -27.16
N ASN A 18 -24.93 -0.31 -27.85
CA ASN A 18 -23.79 -1.09 -28.35
C ASN A 18 -23.03 -0.33 -29.44
N TRP A 19 -23.73 0.32 -30.36
CA TRP A 19 -23.15 1.16 -31.40
C TRP A 19 -22.35 2.32 -30.80
N LYS A 20 -22.92 3.05 -29.84
CA LYS A 20 -22.23 4.14 -29.13
C LYS A 20 -21.00 3.65 -28.38
N LYS A 21 -21.06 2.48 -27.73
CA LYS A 21 -19.88 1.84 -27.11
C LYS A 21 -18.82 1.50 -28.14
N PHE A 22 -19.22 0.96 -29.30
CA PHE A 22 -18.30 0.60 -30.37
C PHE A 22 -17.60 1.83 -30.95
N VAL A 23 -18.35 2.89 -31.30
CA VAL A 23 -17.78 4.12 -31.86
C VAL A 23 -16.80 4.79 -30.88
N ARG A 24 -17.14 4.81 -29.58
CA ARG A 24 -16.27 5.40 -28.54
C ARG A 24 -15.16 4.47 -28.06
N SER A 25 -15.17 3.20 -28.47
CA SER A 25 -14.19 2.21 -27.99
C SER A 25 -12.77 2.57 -28.42
N ILE A 26 -12.60 3.08 -29.64
CA ILE A 26 -11.31 3.47 -30.19
C ILE A 26 -10.72 4.63 -29.39
N GLU A 27 -11.50 5.68 -29.13
CA GLU A 27 -11.09 6.82 -28.30
C GLU A 27 -10.71 6.37 -26.89
N ALA A 28 -11.55 5.54 -26.26
CA ALA A 28 -11.29 5.00 -24.93
C ALA A 28 -10.02 4.14 -24.88
N LEU A 29 -9.74 3.35 -25.93
CA LEU A 29 -8.51 2.56 -26.04
C LEU A 29 -7.29 3.47 -26.17
N VAL A 30 -7.37 4.53 -26.99
CA VAL A 30 -6.29 5.52 -27.13
C VAL A 30 -6.02 6.20 -25.79
N GLU A 31 -7.05 6.64 -25.07
CA GLU A 31 -6.89 7.25 -23.74
C GLU A 31 -6.29 6.28 -22.72
N LYS A 32 -6.75 5.02 -22.71
CA LYS A 32 -6.21 3.97 -21.83
C LYS A 32 -4.75 3.68 -22.16
N TRP A 33 -4.39 3.63 -23.44
CA TRP A 33 -3.02 3.43 -23.88
C TRP A 33 -2.11 4.58 -23.43
N GLN A 34 -2.53 5.83 -23.62
CA GLN A 34 -1.76 6.98 -23.16
C GLN A 34 -1.58 6.95 -21.64
N ARG A 35 -2.65 6.67 -20.89
CA ARG A 35 -2.60 6.53 -19.43
C ARG A 35 -1.65 5.40 -19.00
N ALA A 36 -1.68 4.25 -19.68
CA ALA A 36 -0.77 3.14 -19.40
C ALA A 36 0.68 3.53 -19.67
N LYS A 37 0.96 4.21 -20.80
CA LYS A 37 2.30 4.70 -21.13
C LYS A 37 2.85 5.64 -20.06
N THR A 38 2.05 6.62 -19.63
CA THR A 38 2.42 7.52 -18.53
C THR A 38 2.63 6.74 -17.24
N GLY A 39 1.73 5.81 -16.91
CA GLY A 39 1.85 5.00 -15.69
C GLY A 39 3.13 4.16 -15.65
N VAL A 40 3.54 3.57 -16.77
CA VAL A 40 4.82 2.83 -16.87
C VAL A 40 6.02 3.75 -16.62
N GLU A 41 6.01 4.96 -17.18
CA GLU A 41 7.09 5.93 -16.98
C GLU A 41 7.16 6.42 -15.53
N GLU A 42 6.01 6.68 -14.90
CA GLU A 42 5.92 7.16 -13.52
C GLU A 42 6.28 6.09 -12.50
N THR A 43 5.91 4.83 -12.74
CA THR A 43 6.03 3.75 -11.75
C THR A 43 7.19 2.79 -12.00
N GLY A 44 7.81 2.81 -13.19
CA GLY A 44 8.84 1.85 -13.59
C GLY A 44 10.05 1.81 -12.64
N LYS A 45 10.58 2.97 -12.24
CA LYS A 45 11.71 3.03 -11.29
C LYS A 45 11.36 2.43 -9.93
N ALA A 46 10.17 2.73 -9.42
CA ALA A 46 9.72 2.21 -8.14
C ALA A 46 9.50 0.70 -8.20
N TYR A 47 8.97 0.20 -9.33
CA TYR A 47 8.82 -1.22 -9.59
C TYR A 47 10.17 -1.95 -9.65
N GLU A 48 11.16 -1.41 -10.37
CA GLU A 48 12.51 -1.99 -10.45
C GLU A 48 13.21 -2.00 -9.08
N GLU A 49 13.13 -0.90 -8.32
CA GLU A 49 13.69 -0.82 -6.97
C GLU A 49 13.05 -1.86 -6.04
N LEU A 50 11.73 -2.00 -6.09
CA LEU A 50 11.01 -3.01 -5.31
C LEU A 50 11.42 -4.43 -5.70
N THR A 51 11.45 -4.71 -7.01
CA THR A 51 11.82 -6.02 -7.56
C THR A 51 13.25 -6.40 -7.17
N SER A 52 14.18 -5.44 -7.16
CA SER A 52 15.58 -5.69 -6.80
C SER A 52 15.80 -6.10 -5.34
N ARG A 53 14.83 -5.80 -4.46
CA ARG A 53 14.89 -6.09 -3.02
C ARG A 53 14.13 -7.36 -2.64
N LEU A 54 13.34 -7.91 -3.55
CA LEU A 54 12.55 -9.11 -3.33
C LEU A 54 13.38 -10.36 -3.66
N ASP A 55 12.95 -11.48 -3.09
CA ASP A 55 13.54 -12.77 -3.40
C ASP A 55 13.21 -13.19 -4.85
N ALA A 56 14.20 -13.74 -5.54
CA ALA A 56 14.06 -14.17 -6.93
C ALA A 56 13.02 -15.30 -7.05
N GLU A 57 12.91 -16.17 -6.05
CA GLU A 57 11.95 -17.27 -6.03
C GLU A 57 10.50 -16.73 -6.05
N TRP A 58 10.20 -15.73 -5.22
CA TRP A 58 8.86 -15.12 -5.16
C TRP A 58 8.47 -14.42 -6.45
N ILE A 59 9.44 -13.74 -7.09
CA ILE A 59 9.19 -13.06 -8.36
C ILE A 59 8.80 -14.08 -9.44
N VAL A 60 9.49 -15.22 -9.50
CA VAL A 60 9.17 -16.30 -10.45
C VAL A 60 7.77 -16.85 -10.19
N ASP A 61 7.46 -17.19 -8.94
CA ASP A 61 6.15 -17.73 -8.55
C ASP A 61 5.00 -16.76 -8.88
N TRP A 62 5.18 -15.47 -8.62
CA TRP A 62 4.17 -14.45 -8.92
C TRP A 62 3.99 -14.25 -10.43
N MET A 63 5.07 -14.24 -11.22
CA MET A 63 4.98 -14.14 -12.68
C MET A 63 4.30 -15.36 -13.30
N GLU A 64 4.56 -16.56 -12.78
CA GLU A 64 3.91 -17.79 -13.22
C GLU A 64 2.41 -17.78 -12.90
N SER A 65 2.06 -17.36 -11.68
CA SER A 65 0.67 -17.20 -11.25
C SER A 65 -0.08 -16.17 -12.09
N GLU A 66 0.55 -15.01 -12.39
CA GLU A 66 -0.01 -13.97 -13.26
C GLU A 66 -0.23 -14.48 -14.68
N ARG A 67 0.75 -15.20 -15.25
CA ARG A 67 0.61 -15.80 -16.59
C ARG A 67 -0.57 -16.77 -16.63
N GLU A 68 -0.70 -17.65 -15.64
CA GLU A 68 -1.81 -18.60 -15.55
C GLU A 68 -3.16 -17.88 -15.41
N ALA A 69 -3.22 -16.82 -14.60
CA ALA A 69 -4.42 -16.01 -14.45
C ALA A 69 -4.87 -15.34 -15.75
N LEU A 70 -3.93 -14.84 -16.56
CA LEU A 70 -4.21 -14.20 -17.85
C LEU A 70 -4.63 -15.20 -18.93
N GLU A 71 -4.09 -16.41 -18.92
CA GLU A 71 -4.38 -17.45 -19.93
C GLU A 71 -5.67 -18.23 -19.63
N VAL A 72 -5.84 -18.67 -18.38
CA VAL A 72 -6.95 -19.55 -17.97
C VAL A 72 -8.17 -18.75 -17.52
N GLY A 73 -7.94 -17.63 -16.82
CA GLY A 73 -9.00 -16.84 -16.21
C GLY A 73 -9.73 -17.57 -15.07
N GLY A 74 -10.96 -17.14 -14.76
CA GLY A 74 -11.80 -17.78 -13.75
C GLY A 74 -11.22 -17.69 -12.34
N GLU A 75 -11.04 -18.83 -11.67
CA GLU A 75 -10.53 -18.87 -10.29
C GLU A 75 -9.06 -18.43 -10.18
N CYS A 76 -8.26 -18.56 -11.24
CA CYS A 76 -6.87 -18.12 -11.24
C CYS A 76 -6.74 -16.59 -11.12
N ILE A 77 -7.79 -15.83 -11.46
CA ILE A 77 -7.81 -14.35 -11.31
C ILE A 77 -7.84 -13.93 -9.83
N LYS A 78 -8.17 -14.85 -8.91
CA LYS A 78 -8.22 -14.58 -7.46
C LYS A 78 -6.87 -14.12 -6.88
N ILE A 79 -5.75 -14.28 -7.59
CA ILE A 79 -4.46 -13.70 -7.18
C ILE A 79 -4.48 -12.17 -7.06
N TYR A 80 -5.38 -11.50 -7.78
CA TYR A 80 -5.57 -10.04 -7.69
C TYR A 80 -6.62 -9.66 -6.66
N GLU A 81 -7.34 -10.62 -6.08
CA GLU A 81 -8.26 -10.37 -4.99
C GLU A 81 -7.49 -10.29 -3.67
N ILE A 82 -7.84 -9.30 -2.86
CA ILE A 82 -7.33 -9.23 -1.48
C ILE A 82 -8.06 -10.33 -0.71
N SER A 83 -7.40 -11.46 -0.50
CA SER A 83 -7.92 -12.55 0.34
C SER A 83 -8.17 -11.99 1.75
N MET A 84 -9.45 -11.85 2.12
CA MET A 84 -9.88 -11.44 3.46
C MET A 84 -9.88 -12.61 4.46
N ASP A 85 -9.21 -13.72 4.15
CA ASP A 85 -8.84 -14.68 5.18
C ASP A 85 -8.19 -13.89 6.31
N THR A 86 -8.63 -14.13 7.55
CA THR A 86 -8.31 -13.32 8.71
C THR A 86 -6.80 -13.14 8.83
N LEU A 87 -6.29 -12.07 8.23
CA LEU A 87 -4.89 -11.72 8.28
C LEU A 87 -4.57 -11.52 9.76
N PRO A 88 -3.45 -12.06 10.26
CA PRO A 88 -3.02 -11.81 11.61
C PRO A 88 -3.07 -10.30 11.88
N SER A 89 -3.74 -9.91 12.95
CA SER A 89 -3.73 -8.52 13.38
C SER A 89 -2.28 -8.11 13.64
N MET A 90 -1.99 -6.81 13.54
CA MET A 90 -0.69 -6.30 14.01
C MET A 90 -0.42 -6.69 15.46
N ALA A 91 -1.46 -6.90 16.28
CA ALA A 91 -1.32 -7.43 17.63
C ALA A 91 -0.86 -8.89 17.63
N ASP A 92 -1.40 -9.72 16.74
CA ASP A 92 -1.07 -11.15 16.62
C ASP A 92 0.38 -11.33 16.12
N ILE A 93 0.78 -10.55 15.12
CA ILE A 93 2.16 -10.55 14.61
C ILE A 93 3.15 -10.13 15.71
N ARG A 94 2.81 -9.11 16.50
CA ARG A 94 3.65 -8.66 17.63
C ARG A 94 3.79 -9.74 18.69
N LEU A 95 2.69 -10.43 19.00
CA LEU A 95 2.71 -11.52 19.97
C LEU A 95 3.61 -12.65 19.47
N GLU A 96 3.42 -13.10 18.23
CA GLU A 96 4.22 -14.15 17.61
C GLU A 96 5.72 -13.81 17.60
N LEU A 97 6.06 -12.56 17.22
CA LEU A 97 7.46 -12.12 17.22
C LEU A 97 8.04 -12.04 18.64
N ALA A 98 7.29 -11.54 19.62
CA ALA A 98 7.73 -11.51 21.01
C ALA A 98 7.92 -12.92 21.60
N GLU A 99 7.06 -13.86 21.27
CA GLU A 99 7.21 -15.27 21.65
C GLU A 99 8.47 -15.89 21.04
N LYS A 100 8.75 -15.60 19.76
CA LYS A 100 9.98 -16.03 19.08
C LYS A 100 11.24 -15.43 19.70
N GLU A 101 11.20 -14.16 20.13
CA GLU A 101 12.32 -13.51 20.85
C GLU A 101 12.66 -14.22 22.15
N VAL A 102 11.64 -14.53 22.96
CA VAL A 102 11.81 -15.24 24.23
C VAL A 102 12.32 -16.66 23.99
N ALA A 103 11.77 -17.37 23.01
CA ALA A 103 12.21 -18.71 22.65
C ALA A 103 13.67 -18.75 22.17
N ALA A 104 14.11 -17.73 21.43
CA ALA A 104 15.47 -17.61 20.93
C ALA A 104 16.50 -17.16 22.00
N ARG A 105 16.07 -16.92 23.25
CA ARG A 105 16.90 -16.32 24.33
C ARG A 105 17.60 -15.02 23.92
N LYS A 106 17.05 -14.31 22.93
CA LYS A 106 17.54 -13.00 22.50
C LYS A 106 17.11 -11.92 23.49
N ILE A 107 17.68 -10.72 23.35
CA ILE A 107 17.37 -9.57 24.19
C ILE A 107 15.86 -9.29 24.12
N SER A 108 15.17 -9.54 25.23
CA SER A 108 13.74 -9.28 25.35
C SER A 108 13.45 -7.78 25.12
N GLY A 109 12.62 -7.45 24.14
CA GLY A 109 12.14 -6.08 23.91
C GLY A 109 12.57 -5.44 22.59
N SER A 110 13.32 -6.12 21.72
CA SER A 110 13.67 -5.62 20.38
C SER A 110 12.44 -5.39 19.51
N VAL A 111 11.43 -6.27 19.54
CA VAL A 111 10.15 -6.10 18.83
C VAL A 111 9.41 -4.89 19.36
N SER A 112 9.35 -4.70 20.68
CA SER A 112 8.72 -3.50 21.25
C SER A 112 9.44 -2.22 20.85
N TRP A 113 10.78 -2.26 20.74
CA TRP A 113 11.57 -1.13 20.26
C TRP A 113 11.29 -0.84 18.79
N LEU A 114 11.36 -1.84 17.90
CA LEU A 114 11.02 -1.69 16.47
C LEU A 114 9.61 -1.14 16.27
N MET A 115 8.65 -1.61 17.07
CA MET A 115 7.28 -1.10 17.02
C MET A 115 7.18 0.38 17.39
N GLU A 116 7.98 0.84 18.36
CA GLU A 116 8.06 2.27 18.69
C GLU A 116 8.65 3.07 17.53
N GLY A 117 9.64 2.52 16.82
CA GLY A 117 10.19 3.09 15.60
C GLY A 117 9.14 3.30 14.51
N PHE A 118 8.34 2.27 14.20
CA PHE A 118 7.23 2.39 13.26
C PHE A 118 6.18 3.42 13.70
N ASN A 119 5.88 3.50 15.01
CA ASN A 119 4.95 4.51 15.53
C ASN A 119 5.51 5.94 15.38
N ILE A 120 6.82 6.13 15.52
CA ILE A 120 7.50 7.41 15.28
C ILE A 120 7.41 7.79 13.80
N GLU A 121 7.70 6.86 12.90
CA GLU A 121 7.61 7.08 11.45
C GLU A 121 6.17 7.44 11.01
N LYS A 122 5.16 6.75 11.56
CA LYS A 122 3.76 7.08 11.35
C LYS A 122 3.42 8.49 11.85
N SER A 123 4.01 8.91 12.97
CA SER A 123 3.83 10.25 13.52
C SER A 123 4.49 11.32 12.63
N GLN A 124 5.68 11.04 12.08
CA GLN A 124 6.36 11.90 11.10
C GLN A 124 5.51 12.10 9.85
N HIS A 125 5.01 11.01 9.25
CA HIS A 125 4.12 11.07 8.09
C HIS A 125 2.84 11.86 8.37
N SER A 126 2.23 11.66 9.55
CA SER A 126 1.03 12.40 9.95
C SER A 126 1.31 13.89 10.10
N LEU A 127 2.46 14.27 10.67
CA LEU A 127 2.87 15.67 10.81
C LEU A 127 3.12 16.30 9.45
N GLN A 128 3.81 15.59 8.54
CA GLN A 128 4.08 16.07 7.18
C GLN A 128 2.76 16.31 6.42
N LYS A 129 1.83 15.36 6.46
CA LYS A 129 0.48 15.53 5.88
C LYS A 129 -0.23 16.74 6.46
N HIS A 130 -0.18 16.91 7.79
CA HIS A 130 -0.78 18.06 8.45
C HIS A 130 -0.17 19.39 8.00
N VAL A 131 1.15 19.48 7.92
CA VAL A 131 1.86 20.66 7.39
C VAL A 131 1.45 20.95 5.95
N THR A 132 1.36 19.93 5.08
CA THR A 132 0.92 20.13 3.69
C THR A 132 -0.54 20.59 3.59
N SER A 133 -1.40 20.20 4.54
CA SER A 133 -2.80 20.64 4.59
C SER A 133 -2.96 22.08 5.07
N LEU A 134 -2.00 22.60 5.83
CA LEU A 134 -1.99 23.97 6.30
C LEU A 134 -1.41 24.84 5.19
N GLY A 135 -2.28 25.59 4.49
CA GLY A 135 -1.88 26.46 3.38
C GLY A 135 -0.83 27.53 3.74
N ARG A 136 -0.45 28.37 2.77
CA ARG A 136 0.70 29.31 2.87
C ARG A 136 0.68 30.31 4.04
N LYS A 137 -0.48 30.58 4.65
CA LYS A 137 -0.62 31.49 5.80
C LYS A 137 -1.18 30.74 7.00
N LEU A 138 -0.30 30.46 7.96
CA LEU A 138 -0.65 29.82 9.23
C LEU A 138 -1.06 30.85 10.28
N SER A 139 -2.15 30.58 10.99
CA SER A 139 -2.53 31.35 12.19
C SER A 139 -1.55 31.10 13.34
N ALA A 140 -1.51 32.00 14.33
CA ALA A 140 -0.66 31.82 15.50
C ALA A 140 -0.99 30.53 16.28
N SER A 141 -2.27 30.16 16.35
CA SER A 141 -2.73 28.90 16.96
C SER A 141 -2.24 27.66 16.19
N GLN A 142 -2.30 27.68 14.86
CA GLN A 142 -1.80 26.58 14.03
C GLN A 142 -0.28 26.42 14.14
N LYS A 143 0.46 27.54 14.27
CA LYS A 143 1.91 27.50 14.52
C LYS A 143 2.24 26.88 15.87
N HIS A 144 1.45 27.18 16.90
CA HIS A 144 1.63 26.60 18.22
C HIS A 144 1.38 25.08 18.21
N ASP A 145 0.27 24.62 17.61
CA ASP A 145 -0.04 23.18 17.50
C ASP A 145 1.05 22.42 16.73
N LEU A 146 1.57 23.00 15.64
CA LEU A 146 2.70 22.42 14.91
C LEU A 146 3.96 22.29 15.77
N LEU A 147 4.31 23.33 16.52
CA LEU A 147 5.47 23.31 17.42
C LEU A 147 5.31 22.27 18.53
N GLU A 148 4.12 22.16 19.11
CA GLU A 148 3.82 21.18 20.15
C GLU A 148 3.98 19.74 19.63
N ARG A 149 3.39 19.44 18.47
CA ARG A 149 3.54 18.12 17.82
C ARG A 149 4.98 17.82 17.42
N TRP A 150 5.71 18.82 16.94
CA TRP A 150 7.12 18.67 16.58
C TRP A 150 8.00 18.40 17.80
N ASN A 151 7.81 19.14 18.89
CA ASN A 151 8.52 18.93 20.15
C ASN A 151 8.25 17.54 20.73
N HIS A 152 6.98 17.11 20.74
CA HIS A 152 6.61 15.77 21.21
C HIS A 152 7.28 14.67 20.36
N LEU A 153 7.35 14.86 19.05
CA LEU A 153 8.03 13.94 18.14
C LEU A 153 9.54 13.93 18.36
N ALA A 154 10.16 15.10 18.54
CA ALA A 154 11.60 15.23 18.81
C ALA A 154 11.99 14.50 20.10
N VAL A 155 11.20 14.63 21.17
CA VAL A 155 11.45 13.91 22.43
C VAL A 155 11.38 12.39 22.22
N ARG A 156 10.40 11.90 21.46
CA ARG A 156 10.26 10.46 21.16
C ARG A 156 11.42 9.93 20.31
N ILE A 157 11.89 10.71 19.32
CA ILE A 157 13.05 10.36 18.49
C ILE A 157 14.30 10.26 19.38
N SER A 158 14.57 11.26 20.22
CA SER A 158 15.74 11.22 21.11
C SER A 158 15.70 10.02 22.07
N ALA A 159 14.53 9.71 22.63
CA ALA A 159 14.37 8.54 23.50
C ALA A 159 14.58 7.22 22.74
N PHE A 160 14.12 7.15 21.49
CA PHE A 160 14.32 5.99 20.61
C PHE A 160 15.79 5.79 20.24
N GLU A 161 16.49 6.88 19.89
CA GLU A 161 17.93 6.86 19.58
C GLU A 161 18.78 6.48 20.79
N TRP A 162 18.40 6.90 21.99
CA TRP A 162 19.07 6.46 23.21
C TRP A 162 18.91 4.94 23.43
N LYS A 163 17.69 4.41 23.24
CA LYS A 163 17.44 2.97 23.33
C LYS A 163 18.16 2.17 22.24
N ARG A 164 18.33 2.75 21.04
CA ARG A 164 19.05 2.14 19.92
C ARG A 164 20.44 1.66 20.33
N LEU A 165 21.18 2.49 21.08
CA LEU A 165 22.52 2.14 21.54
C LEU A 165 22.53 0.91 22.46
N GLY A 166 21.48 0.71 23.27
CA GLY A 166 21.35 -0.46 24.13
C GLY A 166 21.10 -1.76 23.38
N PHE A 167 20.40 -1.71 22.24
CA PHE A 167 20.10 -2.91 21.45
C PHE A 167 21.20 -3.23 20.43
N LEU A 168 21.79 -2.23 19.76
CA LEU A 168 22.80 -2.45 18.72
C LEU A 168 24.22 -2.70 19.24
N MET A 169 24.57 -2.21 20.45
CA MET A 169 25.91 -2.41 21.02
C MET A 169 26.08 -3.78 21.70
N LEU A 170 25.00 -4.55 21.88
CA LEU A 170 25.04 -5.88 22.50
C LEU A 170 25.10 -7.02 21.47
N ASP A 171 24.81 -6.75 20.20
CA ASP A 171 24.86 -7.74 19.12
C ASP A 171 26.26 -7.88 18.49
N ASP A 172 27.21 -6.98 18.81
CA ASP A 172 28.60 -6.98 18.27
C ASP A 172 29.58 -7.84 19.10
N ASP A 173 29.15 -8.43 20.22
CA ASP A 173 29.98 -9.25 21.13
C ASP A 173 29.77 -10.78 20.97
N THR A 174 29.21 -11.24 19.84
CA THR A 174 29.09 -12.68 19.50
C THR A 174 29.65 -13.04 18.13
#